data_AF-A0A0U4DYK3-F1
#
_entry.id   AF-A0A0U4DYK3-F1
#
_cell.length_a   1.000
_cell.length_b   1.000
_cell.length_c   1.000
_cell.angle_alpha   90.00
_cell.angle_beta   90.00
_cell.angle_gamma   90.00
#
_symmetry.space_group_name_H-M   'P 1'
#
loop_
_entity.id
_entity.type
_entity.pdbx_description
1 polymer ?
#
loop_
_entity_poly.entity_id
_entity_poly.type
_entity_poly.pdbx_seq_one_letter_code
_entity_poly.pdbx_strand_id
1 'polypeptide(L)'
;MPASFSVKAGDTKEPLMLQLLNGGEPENLYDCRVRFYCTNGIKGDAEIRDEENGIVWYVFSENEVSDVGIYKAEFEVIYPDFHTQTFQQI
;
A
#
# COMPACT_ATOMS: atom_id res chain seq x y z
N MET A 1 -15.56 -2.56 5.74
CA MET A 1 -15.55 -1.08 5.74
C MET A 1 -14.27 -0.65 5.04
N PRO A 2 -14.25 0.36 4.16
CA PRO A 2 -12.98 0.83 3.60
C PRO A 2 -12.09 1.31 4.75
N ALA A 3 -10.85 0.82 4.81
CA ALA A 3 -9.85 1.37 5.73
C ALA A 3 -9.65 2.84 5.37
N SER A 4 -9.56 3.73 6.36
CA SER A 4 -9.16 5.12 6.17
C SER A 4 -7.88 5.36 6.95
N PHE A 5 -6.92 6.02 6.33
CA PHE A 5 -5.65 6.40 6.93
C PHE A 5 -5.48 7.91 6.85
N SER A 6 -4.78 8.50 7.82
CA SER A 6 -4.54 9.94 7.87
C SER A 6 -3.07 10.19 8.13
N VAL A 7 -2.41 10.83 7.16
CA VAL A 7 -1.03 11.32 7.29
C VAL A 7 -1.07 12.81 7.52
N LYS A 8 -0.25 13.31 8.45
CA LYS A 8 -0.05 14.74 8.60
C LYS A 8 0.90 15.24 7.52
N ALA A 9 0.60 16.41 6.96
CA ALA A 9 1.51 17.03 6.00
C ALA A 9 2.91 17.22 6.61
N GLY A 10 3.94 16.78 5.89
CA GLY A 10 5.33 16.80 6.34
C GLY A 10 5.73 15.66 7.30
N ASP A 11 4.85 14.70 7.60
CA ASP A 11 5.19 13.52 8.39
C ASP A 11 5.64 12.36 7.49
N THR A 12 6.92 12.04 7.55
CA THR A 12 7.54 10.89 6.85
C THR A 12 7.93 9.77 7.83
N LYS A 13 7.61 9.92 9.12
CA LYS A 13 8.10 9.01 10.16
C LYS A 13 7.26 7.75 10.29
N GLU A 14 5.96 7.85 10.00
CA GLU A 14 5.04 6.72 10.10
C GLU A 14 4.65 6.21 8.71
N PRO A 15 4.92 4.93 8.39
CA PRO A 15 4.49 4.33 7.14
C PRO A 15 2.98 4.06 7.16
N LEU A 16 2.37 4.05 5.98
CA LEU A 16 1.06 3.43 5.80
C LEU A 16 1.23 1.90 5.90
N MET A 17 0.86 1.34 7.04
CA MET A 17 0.82 -0.10 7.26
C MET A 17 -0.57 -0.64 6.92
N LEU A 18 -0.62 -1.71 6.12
CA LEU A 18 -1.86 -2.36 5.75
C LEU A 18 -1.69 -3.88 5.66
N GLN A 19 -2.74 -4.62 5.98
CA GLN A 19 -2.83 -6.06 5.72
C GLN A 19 -3.66 -6.29 4.46
N LEU A 20 -3.06 -6.91 3.45
CA LEU A 20 -3.75 -7.30 2.23
C LEU A 20 -4.59 -8.55 2.50
N LEU A 21 -5.89 -8.45 2.26
CA LEU A 21 -6.84 -9.54 2.46
C LEU A 21 -7.50 -9.90 1.13
N ASN A 22 -7.61 -11.20 0.86
CA ASN A 22 -8.29 -11.75 -0.30
C ASN A 22 -9.43 -12.66 0.15
N GLY A 23 -10.67 -12.26 -0.14
CA GLY A 23 -11.85 -12.96 0.38
C GLY A 23 -11.99 -12.96 1.91
N GLY A 24 -11.24 -12.10 2.61
CA GLY A 24 -11.21 -12.02 4.08
C GLY A 24 -10.04 -12.75 4.74
N GLU A 25 -9.26 -13.51 3.97
CA GLU A 25 -8.05 -14.18 4.44
C GLU A 25 -6.79 -13.38 4.10
N PRO A 26 -5.71 -13.45 4.91
CA PRO A 26 -4.42 -12.84 4.57
C PRO A 26 -3.90 -13.31 3.21
N GLU A 27 -3.46 -12.35 2.39
CA GLU A 27 -2.81 -12.66 1.11
C GLU A 27 -1.36 -13.10 1.35
N ASN A 28 -0.95 -14.19 0.70
CA ASN A 28 0.42 -14.65 0.74
C ASN A 28 1.28 -13.88 -0.28
N LEU A 29 2.36 -13.25 0.20
CA LEU A 29 3.23 -12.37 -0.60
C LEU A 29 4.63 -12.94 -0.85
N TYR A 30 4.87 -14.24 -0.62
CA TYR A 30 6.17 -14.86 -0.89
C TYR A 30 6.60 -14.67 -2.36
N ASP A 31 7.83 -14.17 -2.56
CA ASP A 31 8.41 -13.84 -3.87
C ASP A 31 7.59 -12.81 -4.70
N CYS A 32 6.60 -12.16 -4.09
CA CYS A 32 5.81 -11.12 -4.72
C CYS A 32 6.53 -9.77 -4.70
N ARG A 33 6.06 -8.85 -5.54
CA ARG A 33 6.38 -7.42 -5.43
C ARG A 33 5.10 -6.66 -5.20
N VAL A 34 5.14 -5.63 -4.36
CA VAL A 34 3.97 -4.80 -4.09
C VAL A 34 4.26 -3.37 -4.50
N ARG A 35 3.33 -2.75 -5.21
CA ARG A 35 3.36 -1.34 -5.58
C ARG A 35 2.20 -0.59 -4.97
N PHE A 36 2.46 0.64 -4.60
CA PHE A 36 1.47 1.58 -4.11
C PHE A 36 1.12 2.58 -5.20
N TYR A 37 -0.16 2.89 -5.34
CA TYR A 37 -0.67 3.93 -6.23
C TYR A 37 -1.68 4.80 -5.49
N CYS A 38 -1.65 6.10 -5.76
CA CYS A 38 -2.60 7.06 -5.20
C CYS A 38 -3.15 7.99 -6.28
N THR A 39 -4.39 8.45 -6.12
CA THR A 39 -5.07 9.32 -7.10
C THR A 39 -4.42 10.68 -7.31
N ASN A 40 -3.57 11.15 -6.38
CA ASN A 40 -2.78 12.37 -6.54
C ASN A 40 -1.50 12.18 -7.38
N GLY A 41 -1.28 10.98 -7.93
CA GLY A 41 -0.15 10.68 -8.79
C GLY A 41 1.05 10.08 -8.06
N ILE A 42 0.97 9.87 -6.74
CA ILE A 42 1.98 9.11 -5.99
C ILE A 42 1.98 7.67 -6.51
N LYS A 43 3.20 7.16 -6.77
CA LYS A 43 3.43 5.76 -7.11
C LYS A 43 4.81 5.34 -6.60
N GLY A 44 4.90 4.15 -6.04
CA GLY A 44 6.17 3.63 -5.55
C GLY A 44 6.11 2.16 -5.19
N ASP A 45 7.27 1.57 -4.93
CA ASP A 45 7.35 0.21 -4.40
C ASP A 45 6.99 0.24 -2.91
N ALA A 46 6.12 -0.68 -2.50
CA ALA A 46 5.79 -0.92 -1.10
C ALA A 46 6.69 -2.01 -0.53
N GLU A 47 7.00 -1.90 0.75
CA GLU A 47 7.81 -2.88 1.47
C GLU A 47 6.93 -3.98 2.03
N ILE A 48 7.25 -5.23 1.74
CA ILE A 48 6.61 -6.38 2.38
C ILE A 48 7.29 -6.58 3.75
N ARG A 49 6.51 -6.55 4.83
CA ARG A 49 7.00 -6.74 6.20
C ARG A 49 6.66 -8.11 6.77
N ASP A 50 5.57 -8.71 6.30
CA ASP A 50 5.20 -10.08 6.62
C ASP A 50 4.58 -10.72 5.38
N GLU A 51 5.32 -11.64 4.78
CA GLU A 51 4.89 -12.33 3.56
C GLU A 51 3.74 -13.32 3.83
N GLU A 52 3.73 -13.96 5.00
CA GLU A 52 2.74 -14.98 5.34
C GLU A 52 1.40 -14.35 5.73
N ASN A 53 1.45 -13.22 6.44
CA ASN A 53 0.25 -12.50 6.89
C ASN A 53 -0.17 -11.35 5.97
N GLY A 54 0.50 -11.14 4.84
CA GLY A 54 0.13 -10.12 3.86
C GLY A 54 0.33 -8.68 4.34
N ILE A 55 1.31 -8.41 5.21
CA ILE A 55 1.53 -7.06 5.77
C ILE A 55 2.49 -6.28 4.89
N VAL A 56 2.01 -5.12 4.40
CA VAL A 56 2.75 -4.22 3.53
C VAL A 56 2.82 -2.82 4.11
N TRP A 57 3.96 -2.16 3.90
CA TRP A 57 4.23 -0.79 4.35
C TRP A 57 4.52 0.08 3.14
N TYR A 58 3.93 1.27 3.10
CA TYR A 58 4.34 2.32 2.19
C TYR A 58 4.89 3.50 2.98
N VAL A 59 6.16 3.84 2.74
CA VAL A 59 6.85 4.96 3.40
C VAL A 59 6.74 6.18 2.48
N PHE A 60 6.02 7.21 2.93
CA PHE A 60 5.94 8.45 2.17
C PHE A 60 7.24 9.25 2.26
N SER A 61 7.64 9.86 1.15
CA SER A 61 8.68 10.87 1.12
C SER A 61 8.13 12.27 1.43
N GLU A 62 9.01 13.22 1.79
CA GLU A 62 8.61 14.59 2.15
C GLU A 62 7.80 15.29 1.05
N ASN A 63 8.11 14.99 -0.22
CA ASN A 63 7.43 15.56 -1.38
C ASN A 63 6.04 14.97 -1.62
N GLU A 64 5.75 13.79 -1.08
CA GLU A 64 4.48 13.07 -1.27
C GLU A 64 3.44 13.46 -0.21
N VAL A 65 3.88 14.03 0.92
CA VAL A 65 3.02 14.52 2.01
C VAL A 65 2.87 16.04 2.01
N SER A 66 3.26 16.73 0.93
CA SER A 66 3.09 18.19 0.83
C SER A 66 1.69 18.61 0.39
N ASP A 67 0.96 17.73 -0.28
CA ASP A 67 -0.39 18.00 -0.78
C ASP A 67 -1.46 17.48 0.19
N VAL A 68 -2.42 18.34 0.54
CA VAL A 68 -3.42 18.06 1.58
C VAL A 68 -4.76 17.80 0.93
N GLY A 69 -5.31 16.60 1.12
CA GLY A 69 -6.59 16.22 0.55
C GLY A 69 -7.03 14.82 0.96
N ILE A 70 -8.16 14.40 0.41
CA ILE A 70 -8.64 13.02 0.49
C ILE A 70 -8.33 12.36 -0.84
N TYR A 71 -7.52 11.31 -0.80
CA TYR A 71 -7.10 10.57 -1.99
C TYR A 71 -7.43 9.10 -1.82
N LYS A 72 -7.66 8.44 -2.94
CA LYS A 72 -7.82 6.99 -2.96
C LYS A 72 -6.48 6.34 -3.23
N ALA A 73 -6.24 5.22 -2.56
CA ALA A 73 -5.00 4.47 -2.70
C ALA A 73 -5.28 3.00 -3.00
N GLU A 74 -4.36 2.36 -3.71
CA GLU A 74 -4.45 0.96 -4.08
C GLU A 74 -3.07 0.31 -4.00
N PHE A 75 -3.05 -0.96 -3.63
CA PHE A 75 -1.86 -1.79 -3.67
C PHE A 75 -1.96 -2.81 -4.81
N GLU A 76 -0.97 -2.85 -5.68
CA GLU A 76 -0.83 -3.84 -6.75
C GLU A 76 0.20 -4.88 -6.34
N VAL A 77 -0.22 -6.14 -6.26
CA VAL A 77 0.66 -7.28 -6.02
C VAL A 77 1.02 -7.89 -7.37
N ILE A 78 2.31 -8.04 -7.62
CA ILE A 78 2.88 -8.70 -8.80
C ILE A 78 3.45 -10.04 -8.32
N TYR A 79 2.83 -11.14 -8.75
CA TYR A 79 3.21 -12.50 -8.38
C TYR A 79 4.40 -13.01 -9.21
N PRO A 80 5.07 -14.09 -8.78
CA PRO A 80 6.21 -14.67 -9.50
C PRO A 80 5.92 -15.14 -10.92
N ASP A 81 4.65 -15.45 -11.22
CA ASP A 81 4.16 -15.84 -12.54
C ASP A 81 3.81 -14.64 -13.44
N PHE A 82 4.14 -13.41 -12.99
CA PHE A 82 3.80 -12.14 -13.62
C PHE A 82 2.30 -11.83 -13.65
N HIS A 83 1.47 -12.58 -12.93
CA HIS A 83 0.11 -12.16 -12.66
C HIS A 83 0.10 -10.94 -11.74
N THR A 84 -0.91 -10.09 -11.89
CA THR A 84 -1.07 -8.89 -11.07
C THR A 84 -2.46 -8.86 -10.46
N GLN A 85 -2.54 -8.61 -9.16
CA GLN A 85 -3.80 -8.42 -8.44
C GLN A 85 -3.81 -7.07 -7.74
N THR A 86 -4.90 -6.32 -7.91
CA THR A 86 -5.06 -5.02 -7.27
C THR A 86 -5.98 -5.14 -6.05
N PHE A 87 -5.48 -4.65 -4.92
CA PHE A 87 -6.20 -4.55 -3.67
C PHE A 87 -6.56 -3.08 -3.48
N GLN A 88 -7.82 -2.75 -3.75
CA GLN A 88 -8.35 -1.42 -3.51
C GLN A 88 -8.65 -1.28 -2.02
N GLN A 89 -7.84 -0.48 -1.32
CA GLN A 89 -8.12 -0.07 0.04
C GLN A 89 -7.79 1.41 0.18
N ILE A 90 -8.84 2.18 0.50
CA ILE A 90 -8.92 3.64 0.75
C ILE A 90 -9.52 4.42 -0.43
#